data_AF-A0A3M2FYJ8-F1
#
_entry.id   AF-A0A3M2FYJ8-F1
#
_cell.length_a   1.000
_cell.length_b   1.000
_cell.length_c   1.000
_cell.angle_alpha   90.00
_cell.angle_beta   90.00
_cell.angle_gamma   90.00
#
_symmetry.space_group_name_H-M   'P 1'
#
loop_
_entity.id
_entity.type
_entity.pdbx_description
1 polymer ?
#
loop_
_entity_poly.entity_id
_entity_poly.type
_entity_poly.pdbx_seq_one_letter_code
_entity_poly.pdbx_strand_id
1 'polypeptide(L)'
;MDAQRQAPDRNLALDLVRVTEAAAMAASRWMGRGDKEGADAAAVEAMRTVLATVPMDGIVVIGEGEKDEAPMLYNGERLGNGQPPLTDIAVDPIDGTTLTALGRGNALSVIAVAERGTMFNPGPCVYMEKIAVGPAGADLIDITRSPTENLEALAEATGRSVRDLTAVILDRDRHADLIAEVRDAGARIRLIPDGDVAGAISTAWPGSGADILFGIGGTPEGVISAAALKCMGGAMQGRLWPRNETERRESIAQGYDLDAVLTTDDLVRTNNCFFAATGITDG
;
A
#
# COMPACT_ATOMS: atom_id res chain seq x y z
N MET A 1 3.01 -37.05 -26.09
CA MET A 1 2.63 -35.68 -25.74
C MET A 1 3.68 -35.21 -24.75
N ASP A 2 4.57 -34.34 -25.22
CA ASP A 2 5.70 -33.84 -24.43
C ASP A 2 5.17 -33.10 -23.20
N ALA A 3 5.50 -33.62 -22.02
CA ALA A 3 5.48 -32.81 -20.82
C ALA A 3 6.57 -31.76 -21.02
N GLN A 4 6.18 -30.54 -21.40
CA GLN A 4 7.07 -29.39 -21.37
C GLN A 4 7.69 -29.35 -19.97
N ARG A 5 8.99 -29.64 -19.89
CA ARG A 5 9.80 -29.35 -18.72
C ARG A 5 9.77 -27.83 -18.57
N GLN A 6 8.91 -27.36 -17.68
CA GLN A 6 8.92 -25.97 -17.23
C GLN A 6 10.33 -25.72 -16.69
N ALA A 7 11.10 -24.87 -17.37
CA ALA A 7 12.37 -24.42 -16.83
C ALA A 7 12.11 -23.86 -15.42
N PRO A 8 13.00 -24.07 -14.44
CA PRO A 8 12.84 -23.47 -13.13
C PRO A 8 12.62 -21.98 -13.33
N ASP A 9 11.42 -21.53 -12.94
CA ASP A 9 10.98 -20.16 -13.13
C ASP A 9 12.00 -19.25 -12.45
N ARG A 10 12.48 -18.21 -13.15
CA ARG A 10 13.20 -17.15 -12.44
C ARG A 10 12.19 -16.62 -11.44
N ASN A 11 12.43 -16.86 -10.16
CA ASN A 11 11.44 -16.57 -9.14
C ASN A 11 11.16 -15.06 -9.17
N LEU A 12 10.02 -14.68 -9.75
CA LEU A 12 9.59 -13.29 -9.91
C LEU A 12 9.73 -12.55 -8.57
N ALA A 13 9.43 -13.20 -7.45
CA ALA A 13 9.60 -12.64 -6.12
C ALA A 13 11.05 -12.19 -5.83
N LEU A 14 12.07 -12.97 -6.21
CA LEU A 14 13.47 -12.59 -5.99
C LEU A 14 13.90 -11.43 -6.89
N ASP A 15 13.35 -11.34 -8.09
CA ASP A 15 13.61 -10.19 -8.97
C ASP A 15 12.93 -8.92 -8.44
N LEU A 16 11.71 -9.02 -7.89
CA LEU A 16 11.00 -7.89 -7.26
C LEU A 16 11.69 -7.36 -5.99
N VAL A 17 12.35 -8.22 -5.21
CA VAL A 17 13.20 -7.76 -4.09
C VAL A 17 14.29 -6.83 -4.61
N ARG A 18 15.00 -7.22 -5.68
CA ARG A 18 16.08 -6.41 -6.27
C ARG A 18 15.60 -5.08 -6.84
N VAL A 19 14.35 -5.01 -7.29
CA VAL A 19 13.70 -3.77 -7.74
C VAL A 19 13.62 -2.78 -6.59
N THR A 20 13.06 -3.18 -5.44
CA THR A 20 12.96 -2.31 -4.27
C THR A 20 14.31 -2.02 -3.63
N GLU A 21 15.26 -2.96 -3.65
CA GLU A 21 16.64 -2.72 -3.20
C GLU A 21 17.33 -1.61 -4.01
N ALA A 22 17.20 -1.64 -5.34
CA ALA A 22 17.79 -0.63 -6.21
C ALA A 22 17.21 0.76 -5.95
N ALA A 23 15.89 0.85 -5.84
CA ALA A 23 15.17 2.08 -5.51
C ALA A 23 15.60 2.61 -4.13
N ALA A 24 15.63 1.75 -3.10
CA ALA A 24 16.00 2.16 -1.75
C ALA A 24 17.47 2.59 -1.64
N MET A 25 18.39 1.90 -2.32
CA MET A 25 19.79 2.30 -2.39
C MET A 25 19.98 3.64 -3.09
N ALA A 26 19.17 3.96 -4.11
CA ALA A 26 19.21 5.26 -4.77
C ALA A 26 18.64 6.36 -3.87
N ALA A 27 17.44 6.15 -3.30
CA ALA A 27 16.76 7.07 -2.40
C ALA A 27 17.58 7.40 -1.14
N SER A 28 18.22 6.40 -0.53
CA SER A 28 19.00 6.59 0.72
C SER A 28 20.17 7.55 0.58
N ARG A 29 20.68 7.79 -0.65
CA ARG A 29 21.70 8.82 -0.92
C ARG A 29 21.18 10.25 -0.75
N TRP A 30 19.85 10.42 -0.69
CA TRP A 30 19.16 11.68 -0.49
C TRP A 30 18.62 11.87 0.93
N MET A 31 18.80 10.86 1.79
CA MET A 31 18.34 10.89 3.17
C MET A 31 18.85 12.14 3.90
N GLY A 32 17.93 12.93 4.47
CA GLY A 32 18.26 14.13 5.26
C GLY A 32 18.77 15.33 4.46
N ARG A 33 18.69 15.31 3.12
CA ARG A 33 19.18 16.41 2.25
C ARG A 33 18.14 17.50 1.98
N GLY A 34 16.91 17.34 2.46
CA GLY A 34 15.82 18.30 2.27
C GLY A 34 15.27 18.36 0.84
N ASP A 35 15.66 17.43 -0.02
CA ASP A 35 15.25 17.37 -1.43
C ASP A 35 14.43 16.10 -1.68
N LYS A 36 13.10 16.25 -1.55
CA LYS A 36 12.16 15.14 -1.74
C LYS A 36 12.01 14.75 -3.22
N GLU A 37 12.05 15.72 -4.13
CA GLU A 37 11.87 15.50 -5.57
C GLU A 37 13.10 14.81 -6.16
N GLY A 38 14.31 15.19 -5.71
CA GLY A 38 15.55 14.51 -6.09
C GLY A 38 15.63 13.08 -5.54
N ALA A 39 15.17 12.86 -4.30
CA ALA A 39 15.10 11.51 -3.72
C ALA A 39 14.17 10.60 -4.55
N ASP A 40 12.98 11.10 -4.84
CA ASP A 40 11.94 10.40 -5.57
C ASP A 40 12.34 10.08 -7.01
N ALA A 41 12.84 11.07 -7.76
CA ALA A 41 13.34 10.86 -9.11
C ALA A 41 14.45 9.79 -9.18
N ALA A 42 15.35 9.75 -8.20
CA ALA A 42 16.41 8.75 -8.13
C ALA A 42 15.85 7.34 -7.85
N ALA A 43 14.83 7.22 -7.00
CA ALA A 43 14.16 5.96 -6.72
C ALA A 43 13.39 5.44 -7.94
N VAL A 44 12.61 6.31 -8.59
CA VAL A 44 11.84 6.02 -9.81
C VAL A 44 12.77 5.49 -10.91
N GLU A 45 13.86 6.20 -11.19
CA GLU A 45 14.82 5.81 -12.23
C GLU A 45 15.44 4.44 -11.93
N ALA A 46 15.91 4.22 -10.70
CA ALA A 46 16.52 2.96 -10.30
C ALA A 46 15.52 1.80 -10.34
N MET A 47 14.31 2.00 -9.82
CA MET A 47 13.23 1.01 -9.83
C MET A 47 12.89 0.60 -11.26
N ARG A 48 12.61 1.57 -12.13
CA ARG A 48 12.26 1.36 -13.53
C ARG A 48 13.36 0.63 -14.30
N THR A 49 14.62 0.98 -14.06
CA THR A 49 15.78 0.36 -14.71
C THR A 49 15.86 -1.14 -14.41
N VAL A 50 15.65 -1.53 -13.15
CA VAL A 50 15.64 -2.94 -12.78
C VAL A 50 14.39 -3.65 -13.30
N LEU A 51 13.21 -3.03 -13.17
CA LEU A 51 11.94 -3.57 -13.65
C LEU A 51 11.95 -3.92 -15.14
N ALA A 52 12.61 -3.10 -15.97
CA ALA A 52 12.74 -3.36 -17.40
C ALA A 52 13.45 -4.69 -17.74
N THR A 53 14.18 -5.29 -16.79
CA THR A 53 14.91 -6.56 -16.98
C THR A 53 14.16 -7.80 -16.49
N VAL A 54 13.07 -7.61 -15.74
CA VAL A 54 12.31 -8.69 -15.11
C VAL A 54 11.55 -9.49 -16.18
N PRO A 55 11.55 -10.84 -16.11
CA PRO A 55 10.80 -11.69 -17.04
C PRO A 55 9.29 -11.62 -16.81
N MET A 56 8.66 -10.55 -17.32
CA MET A 56 7.21 -10.33 -17.31
C MET A 56 6.78 -9.36 -18.43
N ASP A 57 5.50 -9.40 -18.79
CA ASP A 57 4.79 -8.34 -19.53
C ASP A 57 3.89 -7.67 -18.50
N GLY A 58 4.43 -6.64 -17.87
CA GLY A 58 3.76 -5.88 -16.83
C GLY A 58 3.14 -4.61 -17.35
N ILE A 59 1.99 -4.22 -16.78
CA ILE A 59 1.40 -2.89 -16.95
C ILE A 59 1.35 -2.22 -15.59
N VAL A 60 1.85 -0.99 -15.51
CA VAL A 60 1.71 -0.14 -14.33
C VAL A 60 0.25 0.28 -14.20
N VAL A 61 -0.44 -0.24 -13.20
CA VAL A 61 -1.82 0.17 -12.83
C VAL A 61 -1.76 1.33 -11.84
N ILE A 62 -0.74 1.33 -10.98
CA ILE A 62 -0.47 2.36 -9.98
C ILE A 62 1.02 2.71 -10.08
N GLY A 63 1.33 3.97 -10.32
CA GLY A 63 2.68 4.50 -10.22
C GLY A 63 2.68 6.02 -9.95
N GLU A 64 3.64 6.73 -10.52
CA GLU A 64 3.91 8.15 -10.21
C GLU A 64 2.80 9.12 -10.64
N GLY A 65 1.88 8.66 -11.49
CA GLY A 65 0.76 9.46 -11.97
C GLY A 65 0.41 9.17 -13.43
N GLU A 66 -0.35 10.09 -14.03
CA GLU A 66 -0.72 10.01 -15.44
C GLU A 66 0.47 10.30 -16.35
N LYS A 67 0.43 9.77 -17.58
CA LYS A 67 1.54 9.87 -18.55
C LYS A 67 2.02 11.29 -18.83
N ASP A 68 1.11 12.26 -18.79
CA ASP A 68 1.43 13.67 -19.06
C ASP A 68 2.10 14.36 -17.87
N GLU A 69 2.01 13.78 -16.68
CA GLU A 69 2.52 14.32 -15.40
C GLU A 69 3.77 13.55 -14.92
N ALA A 70 3.88 12.27 -15.27
CA ALA A 70 4.97 11.39 -14.89
C ALA A 70 5.75 10.86 -16.10
N PRO A 71 7.06 11.18 -16.25
CA PRO A 71 7.86 10.72 -17.39
C PRO A 71 8.24 9.22 -17.30
N MET A 72 8.15 8.63 -16.12
CA MET A 72 8.53 7.25 -15.80
C MET A 72 7.53 6.68 -14.79
N LEU A 73 7.29 5.37 -14.86
CA LEU A 73 6.35 4.64 -14.00
C LEU A 73 4.93 5.24 -14.04
N TYR A 74 4.51 5.76 -15.18
CA TYR A 74 3.17 6.32 -15.34
C TYR A 74 2.10 5.23 -15.50
N ASN A 75 0.86 5.55 -15.16
CA ASN A 75 -0.29 4.67 -15.32
C ASN A 75 -0.43 4.22 -16.78
N GLY A 76 -0.35 2.91 -17.02
CA GLY A 76 -0.36 2.29 -18.34
C GLY A 76 1.02 2.06 -18.96
N GLU A 77 2.12 2.42 -18.31
CA GLU A 77 3.46 2.07 -18.78
C GLU A 77 3.63 0.54 -18.84
N ARG A 78 4.23 0.04 -19.92
CA ARG A 78 4.59 -1.37 -20.06
C ARG A 78 6.02 -1.59 -19.56
N LEU A 79 6.18 -2.51 -18.61
CA LEU A 79 7.47 -2.83 -17.98
C LEU A 79 7.74 -4.34 -18.02
N GLY A 80 8.99 -4.72 -17.73
CA GLY A 80 9.51 -6.06 -17.93
C GLY A 80 10.04 -6.30 -19.34
N ASN A 81 10.58 -7.48 -19.57
CA ASN A 81 11.18 -7.86 -20.85
C ASN A 81 10.14 -8.34 -21.91
N GLY A 82 8.84 -8.31 -21.58
CA GLY A 82 7.73 -8.67 -22.46
C GLY A 82 7.44 -10.18 -22.55
N GLN A 83 8.15 -11.02 -21.78
CA GLN A 83 7.83 -12.45 -21.67
C GLN A 83 6.66 -12.67 -20.71
N PRO A 84 5.89 -13.76 -20.83
CA PRO A 84 4.93 -14.13 -19.79
C PRO A 84 5.58 -14.23 -18.40
N PRO A 85 4.82 -13.99 -17.31
CA PRO A 85 3.37 -13.79 -17.25
C PRO A 85 2.90 -12.37 -17.60
N LEU A 86 1.60 -12.23 -17.90
CA LEU A 86 0.92 -10.93 -18.00
C LEU A 86 0.54 -10.44 -16.59
N THR A 87 1.06 -9.29 -16.18
CA THR A 87 0.88 -8.78 -14.81
C THR A 87 0.36 -7.35 -14.76
N ASP A 88 -0.32 -7.04 -13.66
CA ASP A 88 -0.53 -5.68 -13.15
C ASP A 88 0.58 -5.35 -12.15
N ILE A 89 1.04 -4.10 -12.16
CA ILE A 89 2.08 -3.59 -11.27
C ILE A 89 1.54 -2.37 -10.52
N ALA A 90 1.70 -2.35 -9.20
CA ALA A 90 1.63 -1.16 -8.38
C ALA A 90 3.00 -0.87 -7.77
N VAL A 91 3.48 0.35 -7.92
CA VAL A 91 4.77 0.79 -7.39
C VAL A 91 4.58 2.02 -6.54
N ASP A 92 5.36 2.10 -5.46
CA ASP A 92 5.63 3.34 -4.75
C ASP A 92 7.14 3.35 -4.47
N PRO A 93 7.92 4.04 -5.32
CA PRO A 93 9.37 4.11 -5.20
C PRO A 93 9.83 4.62 -3.84
N ILE A 94 9.09 5.53 -3.21
CA ILE A 94 9.31 6.01 -1.85
C ILE A 94 7.97 6.30 -1.15
N ASP A 95 7.47 5.33 -0.39
CA ASP A 95 6.43 5.60 0.60
C ASP A 95 7.07 6.40 1.75
N GLY A 96 6.81 7.72 1.74
CA GLY A 96 7.43 8.69 2.64
C GLY A 96 8.60 9.48 2.04
N THR A 97 8.41 10.12 0.88
CA THR A 97 9.39 11.08 0.31
C THR A 97 9.80 12.18 1.29
N THR A 98 8.84 12.72 2.05
CA THR A 98 9.09 13.68 3.14
C THR A 98 9.93 13.06 4.27
N LEU A 99 9.69 11.80 4.62
CA LEU A 99 10.46 11.09 5.64
C LEU A 99 11.92 10.95 5.19
N THR A 100 12.13 10.51 3.96
CA THR A 100 13.47 10.39 3.34
C THR A 100 14.17 11.75 3.34
N ALA A 101 13.56 12.78 2.79
CA ALA A 101 14.17 14.11 2.67
C ALA A 101 14.55 14.72 4.03
N LEU A 102 13.78 14.45 5.08
CA LEU A 102 14.02 14.94 6.44
C LEU A 102 14.84 13.99 7.30
N GLY A 103 15.23 12.81 6.81
CA GLY A 103 15.96 11.80 7.57
C GLY A 103 15.16 11.22 8.74
N ARG A 104 13.85 11.10 8.58
CA ARG A 104 12.96 10.46 9.56
C ARG A 104 12.83 8.97 9.24
N GLY A 105 12.53 8.17 10.27
CA GLY A 105 12.30 6.73 10.11
C GLY A 105 11.03 6.39 9.33
N ASN A 106 10.90 5.10 9.00
CA ASN A 106 9.76 4.49 8.29
C ASN A 106 9.58 4.86 6.80
N ALA A 107 10.61 5.37 6.11
CA ALA A 107 10.59 5.43 4.65
C ALA A 107 10.95 4.07 4.02
N LEU A 108 10.20 3.65 3.01
CA LEU A 108 10.37 2.37 2.29
C LEU A 108 10.15 2.55 0.79
N SER A 109 10.77 1.66 0.01
CA SER A 109 10.42 1.45 -1.39
C SER A 109 9.58 0.17 -1.51
N VAL A 110 8.47 0.21 -2.23
CA VAL A 110 7.55 -0.93 -2.35
C VAL A 110 7.09 -1.21 -3.78
N ILE A 111 6.75 -2.47 -4.00
CA ILE A 111 6.12 -2.94 -5.23
C ILE A 111 5.14 -4.07 -4.90
N ALA A 112 3.99 -4.05 -5.56
CA ALA A 112 3.06 -5.15 -5.64
C ALA A 112 2.86 -5.58 -7.11
N VAL A 113 2.78 -6.88 -7.34
CA VAL A 113 2.53 -7.46 -8.67
C VAL A 113 1.43 -8.50 -8.56
N ALA A 114 0.46 -8.46 -9.47
CA ALA A 114 -0.65 -9.41 -9.51
C ALA A 114 -0.93 -9.84 -10.95
N GLU A 115 -1.80 -10.84 -11.13
CA GLU A 115 -2.29 -11.22 -12.45
C GLU A 115 -2.98 -10.04 -13.15
N ARG A 116 -2.80 -9.93 -14.47
CA ARG A 116 -3.35 -8.83 -15.28
C ARG A 116 -4.85 -8.63 -15.05
N GLY A 117 -5.25 -7.38 -14.85
CA GLY A 117 -6.65 -6.97 -14.65
C GLY A 117 -7.25 -7.33 -13.30
N THR A 118 -6.43 -7.73 -12.31
CA THR A 118 -6.92 -8.12 -10.99
C THR A 118 -6.67 -7.07 -9.91
N MET A 119 -5.85 -6.07 -10.20
CA MET A 119 -5.57 -4.97 -9.28
C MET A 119 -6.58 -3.83 -9.48
N PHE A 120 -7.10 -3.28 -8.38
CA PHE A 120 -8.00 -2.14 -8.41
C PHE A 120 -7.29 -0.90 -8.96
N ASN A 121 -7.93 -0.20 -9.89
CA ASN A 121 -7.44 1.07 -10.40
C ASN A 121 -8.04 2.20 -9.54
N PRO A 122 -7.21 3.04 -8.89
CA PRO A 122 -7.69 4.17 -8.09
C PRO A 122 -8.53 5.20 -8.86
N GLY A 123 -8.32 5.32 -10.18
CA GLY A 123 -8.95 6.33 -11.01
C GLY A 123 -8.71 7.74 -10.47
N PRO A 124 -9.70 8.64 -10.56
CA PRO A 124 -9.55 10.03 -10.14
C PRO A 124 -9.63 10.23 -8.62
N CYS A 125 -10.00 9.20 -7.85
CA CYS A 125 -10.17 9.33 -6.40
C CYS A 125 -8.88 8.93 -5.68
N VAL A 126 -8.04 9.93 -5.39
CA VAL A 126 -6.70 9.70 -4.83
C VAL A 126 -6.70 9.42 -3.32
N TYR A 127 -7.83 9.54 -2.61
CA TYR A 127 -7.93 9.20 -1.19
C TYR A 127 -8.97 8.11 -0.91
N MET A 128 -8.70 7.33 0.13
CA MET A 128 -9.52 6.23 0.60
C MET A 128 -9.50 6.22 2.13
N GLU A 129 -10.68 6.07 2.75
CA GLU A 129 -10.81 5.65 4.14
C GLU A 129 -10.42 4.18 4.25
N LYS A 130 -9.58 3.82 5.22
CA LYS A 130 -8.97 2.50 5.36
C LYS A 130 -9.17 1.98 6.77
N ILE A 131 -9.41 0.68 6.86
CA ILE A 131 -9.23 -0.12 8.08
C ILE A 131 -8.40 -1.35 7.71
N ALA A 132 -7.36 -1.66 8.48
CA ALA A 132 -6.46 -2.78 8.19
C ALA A 132 -6.04 -3.52 9.45
N VAL A 133 -5.96 -4.85 9.37
CA VAL A 133 -5.62 -5.73 10.50
C VAL A 133 -4.80 -6.92 10.05
N GLY A 134 -4.06 -7.50 11.01
CA GLY A 134 -3.40 -8.79 10.82
C GLY A 134 -4.36 -9.99 10.82
N PRO A 135 -3.83 -11.22 10.72
CA PRO A 135 -4.63 -12.43 10.56
C PRO A 135 -5.67 -12.68 11.65
N ALA A 136 -5.40 -12.24 12.89
CA ALA A 136 -6.33 -12.41 14.00
C ALA A 136 -7.62 -11.58 13.87
N GLY A 137 -7.61 -10.52 13.04
CA GLY A 137 -8.75 -9.64 12.81
C GLY A 137 -9.37 -9.75 11.42
N ALA A 138 -8.84 -10.61 10.54
CA ALA A 138 -9.12 -10.57 9.11
C ALA A 138 -10.62 -10.66 8.76
N ASP A 139 -11.37 -11.47 9.49
CA ASP A 139 -12.81 -11.69 9.28
C ASP A 139 -13.70 -10.80 10.19
N LEU A 140 -13.13 -9.87 10.95
CA LEU A 140 -13.83 -9.13 12.02
C LEU A 140 -14.06 -7.66 11.72
N ILE A 141 -13.21 -7.07 10.87
CA ILE A 141 -13.24 -5.64 10.59
C ILE A 141 -14.46 -5.26 9.74
N ASP A 142 -15.01 -4.09 10.05
CA ASP A 142 -16.07 -3.47 9.28
C ASP A 142 -15.88 -1.95 9.29
N ILE A 143 -15.51 -1.39 8.15
CA ILE A 143 -15.28 0.05 7.96
C ILE A 143 -16.55 0.90 8.14
N THR A 144 -17.73 0.29 8.18
CA THR A 144 -19.00 0.99 8.42
C THR A 144 -19.34 1.11 9.90
N ARG A 145 -18.64 0.36 10.76
CA ARG A 145 -18.73 0.46 12.22
C ARG A 145 -17.80 1.53 12.76
N SER A 146 -18.09 2.01 13.96
CA SER A 146 -17.21 2.96 14.64
C SER A 146 -15.83 2.36 14.94
N PRO A 147 -14.77 3.18 15.03
CA PRO A 147 -13.46 2.78 15.53
C PRO A 147 -13.55 2.03 16.87
N THR A 148 -14.39 2.49 17.80
CA THR A 148 -14.62 1.85 19.10
C THR A 148 -15.10 0.42 18.94
N GLU A 149 -16.13 0.20 18.12
CA GLU A 149 -16.71 -1.12 17.88
C GLU A 149 -15.74 -2.11 17.22
N ASN A 150 -14.90 -1.63 16.30
CA ASN A 150 -13.85 -2.44 15.69
C ASN A 150 -12.76 -2.82 16.70
N LEU A 151 -12.36 -1.89 17.58
CA LEU A 151 -11.40 -2.15 18.65
C LEU A 151 -11.93 -3.18 19.66
N GLU A 152 -13.19 -3.06 20.06
CA GLU A 152 -13.85 -4.01 20.96
C GLU A 152 -13.91 -5.42 20.34
N ALA A 153 -14.31 -5.53 19.07
CA ALA A 153 -14.35 -6.80 18.36
C ALA A 153 -12.96 -7.45 18.25
N LEU A 154 -11.94 -6.67 17.94
CA LEU A 154 -10.56 -7.16 17.87
C LEU A 154 -10.02 -7.58 19.25
N ALA A 155 -10.36 -6.82 20.31
CA ALA A 155 -9.99 -7.13 21.68
C ALA A 155 -10.60 -8.46 22.13
N GLU A 156 -11.89 -8.67 21.87
CA GLU A 156 -12.60 -9.91 22.18
C GLU A 156 -11.96 -11.12 21.48
N ALA A 157 -11.75 -11.03 20.16
CA ALA A 157 -11.19 -12.14 19.38
C ALA A 157 -9.74 -12.49 19.76
N THR A 158 -8.97 -11.50 20.22
CA THR A 158 -7.58 -11.72 20.66
C THR A 158 -7.45 -12.01 22.16
N GLY A 159 -8.56 -11.99 22.92
CA GLY A 159 -8.56 -12.20 24.37
C GLY A 159 -7.78 -11.11 25.14
N ARG A 160 -7.70 -9.90 24.59
CA ARG A 160 -6.96 -8.75 25.14
C ARG A 160 -7.90 -7.66 25.61
N SER A 161 -7.41 -6.71 26.40
CA SER A 161 -8.14 -5.46 26.64
C SER A 161 -7.97 -4.52 25.46
N VAL A 162 -8.98 -3.68 25.17
CA VAL A 162 -8.84 -2.54 24.24
C VAL A 162 -7.63 -1.66 24.62
N ARG A 163 -7.33 -1.54 25.92
CA ARG A 163 -6.17 -0.77 26.43
C ARG A 163 -4.82 -1.34 26.02
N ASP A 164 -4.78 -2.62 25.66
CA ASP A 164 -3.57 -3.28 25.16
C ASP A 164 -3.46 -3.17 23.63
N LEU A 165 -4.50 -2.73 22.92
CA LEU A 165 -4.45 -2.54 21.47
C LEU A 165 -3.75 -1.23 21.10
N THR A 166 -3.10 -1.21 19.94
CA THR A 166 -2.49 -0.02 19.33
C THR A 166 -3.03 0.20 17.92
N ALA A 167 -3.65 1.35 17.71
CA ALA A 167 -4.07 1.82 16.39
C ALA A 167 -2.96 2.63 15.72
N VAL A 168 -2.70 2.40 14.44
CA VAL A 168 -1.84 3.23 13.58
C VAL A 168 -2.72 4.22 12.82
N ILE A 169 -2.41 5.51 12.91
CA ILE A 169 -3.21 6.58 12.30
C ILE A 169 -2.26 7.66 11.75
N LEU A 170 -2.51 8.14 10.53
CA LEU A 170 -1.80 9.30 9.97
C LEU A 170 -2.10 10.57 10.79
N ASP A 171 -1.06 11.29 11.21
CA ASP A 171 -1.19 12.55 11.95
C ASP A 171 -1.62 13.69 11.01
N ARG A 172 -2.92 13.91 10.92
CA ARG A 172 -3.58 14.87 10.01
C ARG A 172 -4.79 15.47 10.68
N ASP A 173 -5.07 16.75 10.40
CA ASP A 173 -6.24 17.45 10.96
C ASP A 173 -7.57 16.71 10.68
N ARG A 174 -7.68 16.09 9.50
CA ARG A 174 -8.86 15.29 9.12
C ARG A 174 -9.10 14.05 9.99
N HIS A 175 -8.17 13.66 10.85
CA HIS A 175 -8.29 12.52 11.77
C HIS A 175 -8.50 12.95 13.23
N ALA A 176 -8.74 14.23 13.52
CA ALA A 176 -8.91 14.70 14.89
C ALA A 176 -10.00 13.94 15.66
N ASP A 177 -11.17 13.74 15.03
CA ASP A 177 -12.31 13.02 15.64
C ASP A 177 -12.01 11.53 15.81
N LEU A 178 -11.43 10.89 14.79
CA LEU A 178 -10.97 9.50 14.85
C LEU A 178 -9.96 9.28 15.99
N ILE A 179 -8.98 10.17 16.13
CA ILE A 179 -7.96 10.11 17.18
C ILE A 179 -8.60 10.27 18.56
N ALA A 180 -9.56 11.20 18.70
CA ALA A 180 -10.27 11.40 19.95
C ALA A 180 -11.07 10.14 20.33
N GLU A 181 -11.81 9.56 19.39
CA GLU A 181 -12.60 8.35 19.64
C GLU A 181 -11.73 7.16 20.06
N VAL A 182 -10.62 6.92 19.36
CA VAL A 182 -9.71 5.81 19.71
C VAL A 182 -9.10 5.99 21.10
N ARG A 183 -8.83 7.24 21.52
CA ARG A 183 -8.40 7.55 22.90
C ARG A 183 -9.50 7.31 23.92
N ASP A 184 -10.73 7.70 23.60
CA ASP A 184 -11.89 7.52 24.48
C ASP A 184 -12.25 6.04 24.66
N ALA A 185 -12.11 5.23 23.61
CA ALA A 185 -12.20 3.76 23.68
C ALA A 185 -11.09 3.13 24.56
N GLY A 186 -10.00 3.88 24.80
CA GLY A 186 -8.91 3.51 25.70
C GLY A 186 -7.73 2.80 25.03
N ALA A 187 -7.74 2.64 23.71
CA ALA A 187 -6.63 2.07 22.95
C ALA A 187 -5.44 3.03 22.85
N ARG A 188 -4.26 2.48 22.56
CA ARG A 188 -3.05 3.26 22.28
C ARG A 188 -3.06 3.72 20.83
N ILE A 189 -2.36 4.82 20.52
CA ILE A 189 -2.21 5.32 19.15
C ILE A 189 -0.74 5.48 18.81
N ARG A 190 -0.32 4.90 17.68
CA ARG A 190 0.93 5.24 16.99
C ARG A 190 0.59 6.22 15.87
N LEU A 191 0.79 7.51 16.14
CA LEU A 191 0.67 8.55 15.14
C LEU A 191 1.87 8.49 14.18
N ILE A 192 1.59 8.42 12.89
CA ILE A 192 2.61 8.42 11.84
C ILE A 192 2.49 9.68 10.97
N PRO A 193 3.59 10.39 10.68
CA PRO A 193 3.53 11.61 9.89
C PRO A 193 3.29 11.34 8.40
N ASP A 194 3.74 10.20 7.87
CA ASP A 194 3.54 9.70 6.51
C ASP A 194 3.72 8.16 6.58
N GLY A 195 3.55 7.42 5.47
CA GLY A 195 3.93 6.00 5.46
C GLY A 195 2.82 5.02 5.84
N ASP A 196 1.61 5.14 5.28
CA ASP A 196 0.49 4.27 5.68
C ASP A 196 0.54 2.85 5.09
N VAL A 197 1.40 2.59 4.09
CA VAL A 197 1.72 1.21 3.65
C VAL A 197 2.47 0.46 4.73
N ALA A 198 3.55 1.05 5.26
CA ALA A 198 4.24 0.51 6.44
C ALA A 198 3.28 0.37 7.63
N GLY A 199 2.44 1.38 7.84
CA GLY A 199 1.41 1.37 8.88
C GLY A 199 0.50 0.14 8.79
N ALA A 200 -0.02 -0.15 7.61
CA ALA A 200 -0.90 -1.30 7.37
C ALA A 200 -0.15 -2.63 7.53
N ILE A 201 1.03 -2.78 6.93
CA ILE A 201 1.84 -4.01 7.02
C ILE A 201 2.18 -4.33 8.48
N SER A 202 2.45 -3.29 9.29
CA SER A 202 2.79 -3.46 10.69
C SER A 202 1.69 -4.17 11.48
N THR A 203 0.41 -4.07 11.11
CA THR A 203 -0.69 -4.76 11.81
C THR A 203 -0.65 -6.28 11.64
N ALA A 204 -0.02 -6.76 10.56
CA ALA A 204 0.15 -8.18 10.27
C ALA A 204 1.54 -8.72 10.65
N TRP A 205 2.47 -7.83 11.06
CA TRP A 205 3.84 -8.23 11.37
C TRP A 205 3.99 -8.65 12.84
N PRO A 206 4.45 -9.88 13.14
CA PRO A 206 4.63 -10.34 14.51
C PRO A 206 5.60 -9.44 15.29
N GLY A 207 5.15 -8.93 16.45
CA GLY A 207 5.99 -8.13 17.34
C GLY A 207 6.14 -6.64 16.96
N SER A 208 5.44 -6.15 15.94
CA SER A 208 5.44 -4.72 15.55
C SER A 208 4.87 -3.79 16.63
N GLY A 209 3.99 -4.34 17.48
CA GLY A 209 3.21 -3.61 18.47
C GLY A 209 2.03 -2.82 17.90
N ALA A 210 1.68 -3.01 16.62
CA ALA A 210 0.51 -2.44 15.96
C ALA A 210 -0.55 -3.52 15.74
N ASP A 211 -1.82 -3.18 16.00
CA ASP A 211 -2.92 -4.15 15.96
C ASP A 211 -3.92 -3.84 14.85
N ILE A 212 -4.14 -2.56 14.58
CA ILE A 212 -5.11 -2.07 13.60
C ILE A 212 -4.64 -0.75 13.00
N LEU A 213 -4.96 -0.49 11.73
CA LEU A 213 -4.81 0.80 11.09
C LEU A 213 -6.19 1.40 10.83
N PHE A 214 -6.34 2.71 11.05
CA PHE A 214 -7.54 3.47 10.71
C PHE A 214 -7.20 4.76 9.98
N GLY A 215 -8.15 5.24 9.18
CA GLY A 215 -8.22 6.62 8.71
C GLY A 215 -8.09 6.76 7.19
N ILE A 216 -8.00 8.00 6.75
CA ILE A 216 -8.00 8.40 5.34
C ILE A 216 -6.55 8.63 4.87
N GLY A 217 -6.16 7.86 3.87
CA GLY A 217 -4.86 7.95 3.20
C GLY A 217 -4.99 7.76 1.69
N GLY A 218 -3.88 7.61 0.98
CA GLY A 218 -3.93 7.53 -0.49
C GLY A 218 -4.55 6.23 -0.99
N THR A 219 -5.42 6.30 -2.00
CA THR A 219 -6.02 5.11 -2.63
C THR A 219 -4.98 4.17 -3.24
N PRO A 220 -3.98 4.67 -4.00
CA PRO A 220 -2.89 3.83 -4.53
C PRO A 220 -2.21 2.96 -3.46
N GLU A 221 -1.83 3.58 -2.34
CA GLU A 221 -1.17 2.96 -1.19
C GLU A 221 -2.10 1.95 -0.49
N GLY A 222 -3.41 2.16 -0.52
CA GLY A 222 -4.40 1.19 -0.05
C GLY A 222 -4.38 -0.10 -0.86
N VAL A 223 -4.28 -0.02 -2.18
CA VAL A 223 -4.21 -1.20 -3.06
C VAL A 223 -2.88 -1.96 -2.84
N ILE A 224 -1.77 -1.24 -2.70
CA ILE A 224 -0.46 -1.85 -2.37
C ILE A 224 -0.52 -2.55 -1.01
N SER A 225 -1.11 -1.90 0.00
CA SER A 225 -1.29 -2.46 1.33
C SER A 225 -2.17 -3.71 1.33
N ALA A 226 -3.25 -3.73 0.54
CA ALA A 226 -4.12 -4.88 0.38
C ALA A 226 -3.37 -6.08 -0.22
N ALA A 227 -2.49 -5.87 -1.20
CA ALA A 227 -1.63 -6.93 -1.73
C ALA A 227 -0.73 -7.52 -0.64
N ALA A 228 -0.07 -6.66 0.15
CA ALA A 228 0.80 -7.10 1.24
C ALA A 228 0.04 -7.89 2.32
N LEU A 229 -1.09 -7.34 2.79
CA LEU A 229 -1.92 -7.97 3.81
C LEU A 229 -2.50 -9.30 3.34
N LYS A 230 -2.93 -9.40 2.08
CA LYS A 230 -3.36 -10.67 1.48
C LYS A 230 -2.27 -11.73 1.55
N CYS A 231 -1.02 -11.39 1.19
CA CYS A 231 0.12 -12.30 1.30
C CYS A 231 0.42 -12.71 2.75
N MET A 232 0.14 -11.84 3.72
CA MET A 232 0.39 -12.06 5.14
C MET A 232 -0.79 -12.70 5.89
N GLY A 233 -1.93 -12.92 5.21
CA GLY A 233 -3.16 -13.44 5.80
C GLY A 233 -3.95 -12.42 6.63
N GLY A 234 -3.63 -11.13 6.52
CA GLY A 234 -4.41 -10.04 7.10
C GLY A 234 -5.56 -9.61 6.19
N ALA A 235 -6.27 -8.55 6.59
CA ALA A 235 -7.33 -7.97 5.78
C ALA A 235 -7.32 -6.44 5.82
N MET A 236 -7.84 -5.85 4.76
CA MET A 236 -8.14 -4.43 4.64
C MET A 236 -9.56 -4.26 4.11
N GLN A 237 -10.22 -3.20 4.56
CA GLN A 237 -11.36 -2.63 3.86
C GLN A 237 -11.09 -1.16 3.55
N GLY A 238 -11.63 -0.71 2.43
CA GLY A 238 -11.47 0.63 1.90
C GLY A 238 -12.80 1.23 1.45
N ARG A 239 -12.96 2.54 1.60
CA ARG A 239 -14.04 3.32 0.99
C ARG A 239 -13.44 4.54 0.30
N LEU A 240 -13.79 4.75 -0.96
CA LEU A 240 -13.28 5.91 -1.71
C LEU A 240 -13.69 7.21 -1.02
N TRP A 241 -12.75 8.15 -0.91
CA TRP A 241 -12.93 9.42 -0.22
C TRP A 241 -12.58 10.59 -1.14
N PRO A 242 -13.53 11.07 -1.97
CA PRO A 242 -13.28 12.23 -2.81
C PRO A 242 -13.04 13.47 -1.97
N ARG A 243 -11.95 14.20 -2.23
CA ARG A 243 -11.60 15.41 -1.47
C ARG A 243 -12.53 16.58 -1.71
N ASN A 244 -13.18 16.58 -2.86
CA ASN A 244 -14.01 17.68 -3.35
C ASN A 244 -15.03 17.18 -4.37
N GLU A 245 -15.95 18.07 -4.75
CA GLU A 245 -17.04 17.75 -5.68
C GLU A 245 -16.55 17.42 -7.11
N THR A 246 -15.38 17.92 -7.51
CA THR A 246 -14.82 17.60 -8.83
C THR A 246 -14.39 16.15 -8.90
N GLU A 247 -13.59 15.69 -7.93
CA GLU A 247 -13.21 14.28 -7.81
C GLU A 247 -14.45 13.39 -7.69
N ARG A 248 -15.43 13.75 -6.84
CA ARG A 248 -16.68 13.00 -6.70
C ARG A 248 -17.39 12.80 -8.05
N ARG A 249 -17.60 13.89 -8.79
CA ARG A 249 -18.28 13.86 -10.09
C ARG A 249 -17.49 13.05 -11.12
N GLU A 250 -16.17 13.19 -11.14
CA GLU A 250 -15.30 12.45 -12.07
C GLU A 250 -15.28 10.96 -11.75
N SER A 251 -15.19 10.57 -10.47
CA SER A 251 -15.30 9.18 -10.04
C SER A 251 -16.63 8.56 -10.47
N ILE A 252 -17.76 9.23 -10.19
CA ILE A 252 -19.09 8.73 -10.58
C ILE A 252 -19.20 8.62 -12.11
N ALA A 253 -18.70 9.61 -12.85
CA ALA A 253 -18.74 9.61 -14.32
C ALA A 253 -17.91 8.46 -14.93
N GLN A 254 -16.84 8.03 -14.25
CA GLN A 254 -16.03 6.88 -14.62
C GLN A 254 -16.59 5.53 -14.09
N GLY A 255 -17.72 5.55 -13.39
CA GLY A 255 -18.42 4.36 -12.93
C GLY A 255 -17.98 3.81 -11.57
N TYR A 256 -17.22 4.59 -10.79
CA TYR A 256 -16.89 4.21 -9.42
C TYR A 256 -18.10 4.36 -8.49
N ASP A 257 -18.36 3.33 -7.69
CA ASP A 257 -19.32 3.39 -6.59
C ASP A 257 -18.61 3.95 -5.34
N LEU A 258 -19.04 5.13 -4.91
CA LEU A 258 -18.44 5.82 -3.76
C LEU A 258 -18.98 5.33 -2.41
N ASP A 259 -20.09 4.58 -2.42
CA ASP A 259 -20.69 4.00 -1.21
C ASP A 259 -20.22 2.54 -1.00
N ALA A 260 -19.53 1.96 -1.99
CA ALA A 260 -19.01 0.60 -1.91
C ALA A 260 -17.90 0.47 -0.84
N VAL A 261 -18.03 -0.59 -0.03
CA VAL A 261 -16.94 -1.10 0.79
C VAL A 261 -16.11 -2.03 -0.07
N LEU A 262 -14.86 -1.65 -0.34
CA LEU A 262 -13.89 -2.44 -1.07
C LEU A 262 -13.12 -3.32 -0.07
N THR A 263 -13.27 -4.63 -0.17
CA THR A 263 -12.51 -5.59 0.64
C THR A 263 -11.10 -5.81 0.07
N THR A 264 -10.24 -6.53 0.80
CA THR A 264 -8.93 -6.99 0.29
C THR A 264 -9.07 -7.68 -1.07
N ASP A 265 -10.13 -8.47 -1.25
CA ASP A 265 -10.41 -9.19 -2.48
C ASP A 265 -10.98 -8.30 -3.58
N ASP A 266 -11.56 -7.15 -3.27
CA ASP A 266 -11.96 -6.16 -4.29
C ASP A 266 -10.76 -5.33 -4.75
N LEU A 267 -9.84 -5.02 -3.83
CA LEU A 267 -8.62 -4.26 -4.11
C LEU A 267 -7.59 -5.07 -4.91
N VAL A 268 -7.46 -6.38 -4.62
CA VAL A 268 -6.60 -7.31 -5.35
C VAL A 268 -7.35 -8.63 -5.53
N ARG A 269 -7.95 -8.85 -6.70
CA ARG A 269 -8.91 -9.96 -6.95
C ARG A 269 -8.32 -11.35 -7.09
N THR A 270 -7.00 -11.48 -7.15
CA THR A 270 -6.30 -12.76 -7.26
C THR A 270 -5.56 -13.12 -5.97
N ASN A 271 -5.35 -14.41 -5.76
CA ASN A 271 -4.44 -14.92 -4.73
C ASN A 271 -3.01 -15.08 -5.24
N ASN A 272 -2.82 -15.00 -6.55
CA ASN A 272 -1.51 -15.00 -7.19
C ASN A 272 -0.98 -13.56 -7.26
N CYS A 273 -0.54 -13.05 -6.11
CA CYS A 273 0.05 -11.73 -5.97
C CYS A 273 1.37 -11.81 -5.19
N PHE A 274 2.26 -10.87 -5.48
CA PHE A 274 3.54 -10.69 -4.84
C PHE A 274 3.62 -9.29 -4.26
N PHE A 275 4.29 -9.17 -3.13
CA PHE A 275 4.65 -7.91 -2.52
C PHE A 275 6.13 -7.95 -2.13
N ALA A 276 6.85 -6.86 -2.39
CA ALA A 276 8.21 -6.66 -1.91
C ALA A 276 8.38 -5.25 -1.37
N ALA A 277 9.21 -5.12 -0.33
CA ALA A 277 9.54 -3.86 0.31
C ALA A 277 11.02 -3.85 0.71
N THR A 278 11.68 -2.71 0.58
CA THR A 278 13.02 -2.47 1.13
C THR A 278 13.04 -1.13 1.87
N GLY A 279 13.54 -1.13 3.10
CA GLY A 279 13.66 0.09 3.91
C GLY A 279 14.69 1.07 3.35
N ILE A 280 14.33 2.35 3.31
CA ILE A 280 15.20 3.47 2.95
C ILE A 280 15.83 4.09 4.20
N THR A 281 15.05 4.14 5.28
CA THR A 281 15.44 4.58 6.63
C THR A 281 14.98 3.57 7.65
N ASP A 282 15.59 3.54 8.84
CA ASP A 282 15.20 2.66 9.93
C ASP A 282 13.69 2.75 10.25
N GLY A 283 13.02 1.60 10.41
CA GLY A 283 11.58 1.49 10.63
C GLY A 283 11.09 0.06 10.83
#